data_AF-A0A660YQ24-F1
#
_entry.id   AF-A0A660YQ24-F1
#
_cell.length_a   1.000
_cell.length_b   1.000
_cell.length_c   1.000
_cell.angle_alpha   90.00
_cell.angle_beta   90.00
_cell.angle_gamma   90.00
#
_symmetry.space_group_name_H-M   'P 1'
#
loop_
_entity.id
_entity.type
_entity.pdbx_description
1 polymer ?
#
loop_
_entity_poly.entity_id
_entity_poly.type
_entity_poly.pdbx_seq_one_letter_code
_entity_poly.pdbx_strand_id
1 'polypeptide(L)'
;MKPVRLTELNDRSIKPVTGVISIHSVNDFLIDEIFNNGIDLDYEAFIKEYGEDKAEEYEMQEPEILLGFKKNNENLYDIDKEAEYSLIYDGHFCAIQVVHSKWVKTNCSMCSPCFPNQADLDTDHGNLIAYSLSPEDIELKGE
;
A
#
# COMPACT_ATOMS: atom_id res chain seq x y z
N MET A 1 -10.51 -2.93 -15.33
CA MET A 1 -10.45 -4.39 -15.11
C MET A 1 -10.28 -4.71 -13.64
N LYS A 2 -10.83 -5.83 -13.16
CA LYS A 2 -10.62 -6.28 -11.77
C LYS A 2 -9.21 -6.86 -11.60
N PRO A 3 -8.61 -6.75 -10.40
CA PRO A 3 -7.35 -7.42 -10.10
C PRO A 3 -7.46 -8.95 -10.25
N VAL A 4 -6.36 -9.58 -10.61
CA VAL A 4 -6.22 -11.05 -10.74
C VAL A 4 -5.04 -11.53 -9.92
N ARG A 5 -4.97 -12.83 -9.60
CA ARG A 5 -3.81 -13.36 -8.87
C ARG A 5 -2.57 -13.29 -9.76
N LEU A 6 -1.43 -12.90 -9.20
CA LEU A 6 -0.15 -12.86 -9.91
C LEU A 6 0.20 -14.21 -10.54
N THR A 7 -0.15 -15.32 -9.89
CA THR A 7 0.08 -16.68 -10.38
C THR A 7 -0.75 -17.05 -11.60
N GLU A 8 -1.80 -16.28 -11.90
CA GLU A 8 -2.67 -16.47 -13.07
C GLU A 8 -2.14 -15.74 -14.31
N LEU A 9 -1.10 -14.91 -14.18
CA LEU A 9 -0.41 -14.36 -15.34
C LEU A 9 0.39 -15.46 -16.05
N ASN A 10 0.04 -15.70 -17.32
CA ASN A 10 0.67 -16.72 -18.16
C ASN A 10 2.15 -16.45 -18.47
N ASP A 11 2.62 -15.22 -18.29
CA ASP A 11 4.00 -14.81 -18.54
C ASP A 11 4.73 -14.47 -17.24
N ARG A 12 5.62 -15.39 -16.82
CA ARG A 12 6.45 -15.26 -15.62
C ARG A 12 7.58 -14.23 -15.74
N SER A 13 7.80 -13.66 -16.93
CA SER A 13 8.79 -12.60 -17.13
C SER A 13 8.26 -11.22 -16.76
N ILE A 14 6.93 -11.09 -16.62
CA ILE A 14 6.29 -9.84 -16.19
C ILE A 14 6.69 -9.54 -14.75
N LYS A 15 7.30 -8.37 -14.55
CA LYS A 15 7.55 -7.80 -13.24
C LYS A 15 6.57 -6.65 -13.02
N PRO A 16 5.55 -6.82 -12.16
CA PRO A 16 4.65 -5.74 -11.82
C PRO A 16 5.43 -4.57 -11.21
N VAL A 17 5.00 -3.35 -11.52
CA VAL A 17 5.45 -2.14 -10.79
C VAL A 17 4.61 -1.92 -9.53
N THR A 18 5.03 -1.01 -8.67
CA THR A 18 4.20 -0.55 -7.53
C THR A 18 2.91 0.09 -8.06
N GLY A 19 1.79 -0.23 -7.41
CA GLY A 19 0.50 0.41 -7.68
C GLY A 19 0.16 1.46 -6.64
N VAL A 20 -0.48 2.55 -7.05
CA VAL A 20 -1.00 3.62 -6.19
C VAL A 20 -2.51 3.66 -6.33
N ILE A 21 -3.24 3.65 -5.23
CA ILE A 21 -4.70 3.79 -5.20
C ILE A 21 -5.09 4.89 -4.21
N SER A 22 -6.13 5.66 -4.52
CA SER A 22 -6.71 6.57 -3.53
C SER A 22 -7.30 5.79 -2.36
N ILE A 23 -7.15 6.31 -1.14
CA ILE A 23 -7.85 5.76 0.04
C ILE A 23 -9.38 5.75 -0.17
N HIS A 24 -9.92 6.67 -0.96
CA HIS A 24 -11.35 6.78 -1.28
C HIS A 24 -11.84 5.80 -2.35
N SER A 25 -10.99 4.85 -2.76
CA SER A 25 -11.31 3.74 -3.66
C SER A 25 -11.10 2.39 -2.96
N VAL A 26 -10.86 2.41 -1.65
CA VAL A 26 -10.56 1.24 -0.82
C VAL A 26 -11.67 1.06 0.20
N ASN A 27 -12.00 -0.19 0.52
CA ASN A 27 -13.07 -0.48 1.46
C ASN A 27 -12.70 -0.06 2.90
N ASP A 28 -13.70 0.25 3.72
CA ASP A 28 -13.48 0.68 5.11
C ASP A 28 -12.77 -0.38 5.95
N PHE A 29 -12.97 -1.68 5.66
CA PHE A 29 -12.34 -2.77 6.42
C PHE A 29 -10.81 -2.78 6.30
N LEU A 30 -10.27 -2.55 5.10
CA LEU A 30 -8.85 -2.44 4.90
C LEU A 30 -8.32 -1.15 5.52
N ILE A 31 -9.08 -0.05 5.48
CA ILE A 31 -8.67 1.18 6.17
C ILE A 31 -8.53 0.92 7.67
N ASP A 32 -9.51 0.27 8.29
CA ASP A 32 -9.43 -0.16 9.68
C ASP A 32 -8.24 -1.09 9.93
N GLU A 33 -7.95 -2.03 9.01
CA GLU A 33 -6.79 -2.93 9.14
C GLU A 33 -5.47 -2.16 9.11
N ILE A 34 -5.33 -1.16 8.23
CA ILE A 34 -4.13 -0.31 8.15
C ILE A 34 -3.91 0.41 9.48
N PHE A 35 -4.93 1.08 10.02
CA PHE A 35 -4.76 1.88 11.25
C PHE A 35 -4.63 1.03 12.52
N ASN A 36 -5.23 -0.16 12.56
CA ASN A 36 -5.19 -1.02 13.76
C ASN A 36 -3.99 -1.97 13.79
N ASN A 37 -3.52 -2.44 12.63
CA ASN A 37 -2.47 -3.46 12.54
C ASN A 37 -1.21 -2.99 11.82
N GLY A 38 -1.26 -1.82 11.17
CA GLY A 38 -0.11 -1.22 10.54
C GLY A 38 0.89 -0.66 11.55
N ILE A 39 2.10 -0.44 11.07
CA ILE A 39 3.20 0.17 11.80
C ILE A 39 3.21 1.65 11.46
N ASP A 40 2.86 2.49 12.43
CA ASP A 40 2.98 3.95 12.31
C ASP A 40 4.44 4.38 12.52
N LEU A 41 5.08 4.82 11.43
CA LEU A 41 6.48 5.22 11.45
C LEU A 41 6.71 6.54 12.20
N ASP A 42 5.74 7.44 12.17
CA ASP A 42 5.83 8.72 12.86
C ASP A 42 5.68 8.52 14.38
N TYR A 43 4.81 7.61 14.80
CA TYR A 43 4.72 7.18 16.18
C TYR A 43 6.02 6.52 16.66
N GLU A 44 6.60 5.59 15.88
CA GLU A 44 7.88 4.97 16.24
C GLU A 44 9.01 6.00 16.35
N ALA A 45 9.06 6.97 15.43
CA ALA A 45 10.03 8.06 15.47
C ALA A 45 9.82 8.93 16.72
N PHE A 46 8.58 9.27 17.04
CA PHE A 46 8.22 10.04 18.22
C PHE A 46 8.65 9.33 19.52
N ILE A 47 8.33 8.05 19.69
CA ILE A 47 8.71 7.28 20.88
C ILE A 47 10.24 7.18 21.01
N LYS A 48 10.95 7.04 19.88
CA LYS A 48 12.41 7.02 19.87
C LYS A 48 13.03 8.36 20.29
N GLU A 49 12.41 9.48 19.95
CA GLU A 49 12.90 10.83 20.27
C GLU A 49 12.54 11.26 21.70
N TYR A 50 11.30 11.00 22.14
CA TYR A 50 10.74 11.55 23.37
C TYR A 50 10.58 10.54 24.51
N GLY A 51 10.60 9.24 24.22
CA GLY A 51 10.42 8.15 25.19
C GLY A 51 9.00 7.60 25.28
N GLU A 52 8.86 6.36 25.77
CA GLU A 52 7.56 5.68 25.91
C GLU A 52 6.62 6.36 26.91
N ASP A 53 7.16 7.06 27.92
CA ASP A 53 6.38 7.84 28.89
C ASP A 53 5.66 9.04 28.27
N LYS A 54 6.01 9.39 27.02
CA LYS A 54 5.39 10.46 26.23
C LYS A 54 4.36 9.98 25.23
N ALA A 55 4.07 8.68 25.15
CA ALA A 55 3.18 8.11 24.14
C ALA A 55 1.80 8.80 24.06
N GLU A 56 1.23 9.24 25.19
CA GLU A 56 -0.07 9.92 25.24
C GLU A 56 -0.05 11.35 24.65
N GLU A 57 1.14 11.93 24.43
CA GLU A 57 1.32 13.25 23.81
C GLU A 57 1.40 13.17 22.28
N TYR A 58 1.43 11.95 21.70
CA TYR A 58 1.45 11.77 20.25
C TYR A 58 0.11 12.12 19.61
N GLU A 59 0.13 13.04 18.65
CA GLU A 59 -1.01 13.42 17.83
C GLU A 59 -0.75 13.03 16.37
N MET A 60 -1.51 12.05 15.88
CA MET A 60 -1.47 11.60 14.49
C MET A 60 -2.06 12.69 13.57
N GLN A 61 -1.32 13.09 12.53
CA GLN A 61 -1.80 14.08 11.55
C GLN A 61 -1.79 13.51 10.12
N GLU A 62 -0.60 13.25 9.58
CA GLU A 62 -0.41 12.75 8.20
C GLU A 62 0.50 11.51 8.24
N PRO A 63 0.06 10.42 8.89
CA PRO A 63 0.96 9.33 9.24
C PRO A 63 1.44 8.57 8.00
N GLU A 64 2.69 8.11 8.05
CA GLU A 64 3.18 7.05 7.17
C GLU A 64 3.03 5.69 7.85
N ILE A 65 2.13 4.84 7.34
CA ILE A 65 1.80 3.55 7.95
C ILE A 65 2.18 2.39 7.04
N LEU A 66 2.94 1.42 7.57
CA LEU A 66 3.33 0.21 6.88
C LEU A 66 2.44 -0.98 7.28
N LEU A 67 1.79 -1.62 6.31
CA LEU A 67 1.07 -2.88 6.52
C LEU A 67 1.75 -4.01 5.73
N GLY A 68 1.93 -5.18 6.35
CA GLY A 68 2.61 -6.32 5.72
C GLY A 68 4.13 -6.18 5.66
N PHE A 69 4.75 -5.57 6.68
CA PHE A 69 6.20 -5.43 6.82
C PHE A 69 6.70 -6.11 8.10
N LYS A 70 7.98 -6.48 8.13
CA LYS A 70 8.67 -7.06 9.29
C LYS A 70 10.04 -6.40 9.47
N LYS A 71 10.48 -6.22 10.72
CA LYS A 71 11.86 -5.80 11.00
C LYS A 71 12.84 -6.94 10.69
N ASN A 72 13.93 -6.62 10.01
CA ASN A 72 15.04 -7.53 9.79
C ASN A 72 16.07 -7.46 10.93
N ASN A 73 17.19 -8.19 10.79
CA ASN A 73 18.24 -8.24 11.82
C ASN A 73 18.96 -6.91 12.06
N GLU A 74 18.78 -5.92 11.19
CA GLU A 74 19.31 -4.57 11.30
C GLU A 74 18.26 -3.58 11.84
N ASN A 75 17.10 -4.07 12.28
CA ASN A 75 15.94 -3.29 12.69
C ASN A 75 15.38 -2.37 11.58
N LEU A 76 15.61 -2.72 10.31
CA LEU A 76 15.00 -2.06 9.15
C LEU A 76 13.75 -2.83 8.70
N TYR A 77 12.80 -2.12 8.09
CA TYR A 77 11.58 -2.73 7.58
C TYR A 77 11.78 -3.39 6.22
N ASP A 78 11.53 -4.69 6.15
CA ASP A 78 11.47 -5.48 4.92
C ASP A 78 10.02 -5.92 4.64
N ILE A 79 9.72 -6.09 3.36
CA ILE A 79 8.45 -6.64 2.87
C ILE A 79 8.24 -8.05 3.42
N ASP A 80 7.09 -8.32 4.01
CA ASP A 80 6.67 -9.67 4.38
C ASP A 80 6.12 -10.42 3.16
N LYS A 81 6.94 -11.29 2.57
CA LYS A 81 6.55 -12.04 1.36
C LYS A 81 5.39 -13.02 1.58
N GLU A 82 5.10 -13.38 2.83
CA GLU A 82 4.00 -14.27 3.18
C GLU A 82 2.66 -13.52 3.34
N ALA A 83 2.71 -12.20 3.56
CA ALA A 83 1.54 -11.35 3.66
C ALA A 83 0.72 -11.36 2.36
N GLU A 84 -0.57 -11.03 2.46
CA GLU A 84 -1.43 -10.94 1.28
C GLU A 84 -0.97 -9.83 0.32
N TYR A 85 -0.60 -8.70 0.92
CA TYR A 85 0.10 -7.59 0.30
C TYR A 85 0.93 -6.84 1.35
N SER A 86 1.89 -6.08 0.86
CA SER A 86 2.62 -5.09 1.63
C SER A 86 2.35 -3.73 1.01
N LEU A 87 1.91 -2.79 1.83
CA LEU A 87 1.51 -1.46 1.38
C LEU A 87 1.97 -0.36 2.33
N ILE A 88 2.10 0.84 1.77
CA ILE A 88 2.44 2.06 2.48
C ILE A 88 1.23 2.98 2.35
N TYR A 89 0.63 3.34 3.48
CA TYR A 89 -0.34 4.42 3.53
C TYR A 89 0.39 5.74 3.75
N ASP A 90 0.11 6.71 2.90
CA ASP A 90 0.64 8.06 2.96
C ASP A 90 -0.52 9.01 3.31
N GLY A 91 -0.53 9.48 4.56
CA GLY A 91 -1.55 10.38 5.08
C GLY A 91 -1.53 11.77 4.44
N HIS A 92 -0.39 12.22 3.90
CA HIS A 92 -0.28 13.52 3.23
C HIS A 92 -1.03 13.52 1.89
N PHE A 93 -0.90 12.43 1.12
CA PHE A 93 -1.57 12.29 -0.18
C PHE A 93 -2.91 11.55 -0.12
N CYS A 94 -3.31 11.03 1.06
CA CYS A 94 -4.46 10.13 1.20
C CYS A 94 -4.40 8.96 0.19
N ALA A 95 -3.21 8.38 0.05
CA ALA A 95 -2.90 7.39 -0.98
C ALA A 95 -2.28 6.13 -0.38
N ILE A 96 -2.53 5.00 -1.02
CA ILE A 96 -1.97 3.71 -0.67
C ILE A 96 -1.05 3.24 -1.80
N GLN A 97 0.21 2.97 -1.47
CA GLN A 97 1.20 2.41 -2.38
C GLN A 97 1.35 0.91 -2.11
N VAL A 98 0.88 0.06 -3.04
CA VAL A 98 0.99 -1.40 -2.97
C VAL A 98 2.34 -1.82 -3.56
N VAL A 99 3.33 -2.05 -2.69
CA VAL A 99 4.71 -2.35 -3.09
C VAL A 99 4.95 -3.84 -3.36
N HIS A 100 4.10 -4.70 -2.80
CA HIS A 100 4.08 -6.13 -3.08
C HIS A 100 2.66 -6.67 -2.86
N SER A 101 2.23 -7.62 -3.68
CA SER A 101 0.94 -8.27 -3.53
C SER A 101 0.88 -9.58 -4.28
N LYS A 102 0.02 -10.49 -3.81
CA LYS A 102 -0.39 -11.66 -4.58
C LYS A 102 -1.37 -11.30 -5.71
N TRP A 103 -1.82 -10.06 -5.78
CA TRP A 103 -2.76 -9.54 -6.76
C TRP A 103 -2.12 -8.49 -7.65
N VAL A 104 -2.55 -8.45 -8.90
CA VAL A 104 -2.09 -7.48 -9.89
C VAL A 104 -3.26 -6.93 -10.69
N LYS A 105 -3.14 -5.68 -11.10
CA LYS A 105 -4.05 -5.04 -12.05
C LYS A 105 -3.30 -4.76 -13.35
N THR A 106 -3.95 -5.01 -14.47
CA THR A 106 -3.42 -4.74 -15.82
C THR A 106 -4.10 -3.50 -16.41
N ASN A 107 -3.50 -2.96 -17.47
CA ASN A 107 -3.93 -1.72 -18.13
C ASN A 107 -3.94 -0.51 -17.19
N CYS A 108 -2.93 -0.41 -16.33
CA CYS A 108 -2.74 0.78 -15.52
C CYS A 108 -1.95 1.83 -16.31
N SER A 109 -2.24 3.11 -16.07
CA SER A 109 -1.43 4.24 -16.51
C SER A 109 -0.34 4.57 -15.51
N MET A 110 0.67 5.32 -15.95
CA MET A 110 1.65 5.91 -15.03
C MET A 110 0.94 6.86 -14.06
N CYS A 111 1.30 6.80 -12.78
CA CYS A 111 0.79 7.69 -11.76
C CYS A 111 1.33 9.13 -11.95
N SER A 112 0.73 10.06 -11.21
CA SER A 112 1.16 11.46 -11.09
C SER A 112 2.67 11.55 -10.79
N PRO A 113 3.38 12.62 -11.19
CA PRO A 113 4.79 12.84 -10.87
C PRO A 113 5.15 12.75 -9.38
N CYS A 114 4.17 12.89 -8.48
CA CYS A 114 4.34 12.70 -7.04
C CYS A 114 4.72 11.25 -6.66
N PHE A 115 4.37 10.26 -7.50
CA PHE A 115 4.68 8.84 -7.32
C PHE A 115 5.48 8.31 -8.53
N PRO A 116 6.75 8.71 -8.66
CA PRO A 116 7.54 8.40 -9.85
C PRO A 116 7.72 6.89 -10.02
N ASN A 117 7.58 6.42 -11.27
CA ASN A 117 7.69 5.00 -11.66
C ASN A 117 6.63 4.05 -11.05
N GLN A 118 5.54 4.59 -10.51
CA GLN A 118 4.41 3.80 -10.02
C GLN A 118 3.21 3.93 -10.95
N ALA A 119 2.30 2.96 -10.91
CA ALA A 119 1.10 2.95 -11.74
C ALA A 119 -0.13 3.37 -10.94
N ASP A 120 -1.04 4.09 -11.57
CA ASP A 120 -2.33 4.46 -11.01
C ASP A 120 -3.32 3.29 -11.11
N LEU A 121 -3.75 2.76 -9.96
CA LEU A 121 -4.70 1.67 -9.83
C LEU A 121 -6.15 2.11 -9.95
N ASP A 122 -6.47 3.41 -9.94
CA ASP A 122 -7.82 3.90 -10.24
C ASP A 122 -8.06 3.97 -11.75
N THR A 123 -6.99 4.03 -12.56
CA THR A 123 -7.10 3.97 -14.04
C THR A 123 -7.39 2.56 -14.56
N ASP A 124 -8.05 2.48 -15.71
CA ASP A 124 -8.37 1.23 -16.42
C ASP A 124 -7.88 1.22 -17.88
N HIS A 125 -7.09 2.22 -18.24
CA HIS A 125 -6.43 2.38 -19.52
C HIS A 125 -4.93 2.57 -19.30
N GLY A 126 -4.12 1.97 -20.18
CA GLY A 126 -2.67 2.00 -20.10
C GLY A 126 -2.07 0.67 -20.53
N ASN A 127 -0.77 0.51 -20.31
CA ASN A 127 -0.01 -0.69 -20.70
C ASN A 127 0.84 -1.25 -19.55
N LEU A 128 0.67 -0.74 -18.33
CA LEU A 128 1.38 -1.22 -17.16
C LEU A 128 0.62 -2.34 -16.46
N ILE A 129 1.40 -3.16 -15.78
CA ILE A 129 0.93 -4.18 -14.84
C ILE A 129 1.50 -3.79 -13.49
N ALA A 130 0.65 -3.65 -12.49
CA ALA A 130 1.05 -3.21 -11.17
C ALA A 130 0.50 -4.12 -10.08
N TYR A 131 1.21 -4.20 -8.96
CA TYR A 131 0.67 -4.78 -7.75
C TYR A 131 -0.60 -4.04 -7.35
N SER A 132 -1.58 -4.79 -6.87
CA SER A 132 -2.90 -4.28 -6.53
C SER A 132 -3.36 -4.87 -5.19
N LEU A 133 -4.37 -4.26 -4.60
CA LEU A 133 -5.16 -4.88 -3.54
C LEU A 133 -5.97 -6.06 -4.09
N SER A 134 -6.53 -6.85 -3.17
CA SER A 134 -7.50 -7.88 -3.54
C SER A 134 -8.77 -7.24 -4.15
N PRO A 135 -9.55 -7.97 -4.97
CA PRO A 135 -10.80 -7.44 -5.51
C PRO A 135 -11.82 -7.04 -4.44
N GLU A 136 -11.83 -7.71 -3.28
CA GLU A 136 -12.71 -7.41 -2.15
C GLU A 136 -12.33 -6.14 -1.39
N ASP A 137 -11.05 -5.76 -1.45
CA ASP A 137 -10.51 -4.56 -0.79
C ASP A 137 -10.69 -3.27 -1.60
N ILE A 138 -11.12 -3.39 -2.85
CA ILE A 138 -11.35 -2.24 -3.74
C ILE A 138 -12.83 -1.91 -3.81
N GLU A 139 -13.19 -0.66 -3.52
CA GLU A 139 -14.51 -0.14 -3.81
C GLU A 139 -14.63 0.18 -5.29
N LEU A 140 -15.31 -0.71 -6.03
CA LEU A 140 -15.70 -0.39 -7.39
C LEU A 140 -16.77 0.70 -7.33
N LYS A 141 -16.38 1.95 -7.62
CA LYS A 141 -17.33 3.01 -7.91
C LYS A 141 -18.13 2.57 -9.13
N GLY A 142 -19.41 2.23 -8.92
CA GLY A 142 -20.34 1.92 -9.99
C GLY A 142 -20.43 3.13 -10.92
N GLU A 143 -20.23 2.89 -12.22
CA GLU A 143 -20.54 3.86 -13.28
C GLU A 143 -22.01 4.26 -13.28
#